data_AF-A0A317IBL7-F1
#
_entry.id   AF-A0A317IBL7-F1
#
_cell.length_a   1.000
_cell.length_b   1.000
_cell.length_c   1.000
_cell.angle_alpha   90.00
_cell.angle_beta   90.00
_cell.angle_gamma   90.00
#
_symmetry.space_group_name_H-M   'P 1'
#
loop_
_entity.id
_entity.type
_entity.pdbx_description
1 polymer ?
#
loop_
_entity_poly.entity_id
_entity_poly.type
_entity_poly.pdbx_seq_one_letter_code
_entity_poly.pdbx_strand_id
1 'polypeptide(L)'
;MNFDFPGLNNLDFTPAGPPIDMLASLSAESAIINAIVQGSGGPDNAEWTDAGLRFVRHLLSISGSARRGVIPNFKNVEIVQEMARQFIRQCGGGTLAMQVLASIMQERAD
;
A
#
# COMPACT_ATOMS: atom_id res chain seq x y z
N MET A 1 6.12 15.77 21.57
CA MET A 1 4.96 15.18 20.87
C MET A 1 4.95 13.70 21.18
N ASN A 2 4.05 13.24 22.05
CA ASN A 2 3.93 11.83 22.41
C ASN A 2 2.96 11.16 21.44
N PHE A 3 3.45 10.20 20.65
CA PHE A 3 2.60 9.23 19.96
C PHE A 3 2.44 8.03 20.90
N ASP A 4 1.42 8.10 21.75
CA ASP A 4 1.02 6.99 22.59
C ASP A 4 0.20 6.02 21.73
N PHE A 5 0.60 4.75 21.71
CA PHE A 5 -0.11 3.66 21.02
C PHE A 5 -0.81 2.80 22.07
N PRO A 6 -2.08 3.09 22.41
CA PRO A 6 -2.84 2.20 23.27
C PRO A 6 -3.41 1.06 22.44
N GLY A 7 -2.94 -0.16 22.70
CA GLY A 7 -3.76 -1.37 22.58
C GLY A 7 -3.90 -1.99 21.19
N LEU A 8 -2.89 -2.77 20.79
CA LEU A 8 -2.99 -3.77 19.71
C LEU A 8 -3.86 -5.00 20.06
N ASN A 9 -4.66 -4.97 21.12
CA ASN A 9 -5.29 -6.18 21.67
C ASN A 9 -6.82 -6.26 21.58
N ASN A 10 -7.53 -5.22 21.12
CA ASN A 10 -9.01 -5.24 21.02
C ASN A 10 -9.54 -4.56 19.75
N LEU A 11 -9.10 -4.97 18.55
CA LEU A 11 -9.75 -4.54 17.32
C LEU A 11 -11.01 -5.38 17.08
N ASP A 12 -12.10 -4.95 17.70
CA ASP A 12 -13.45 -5.48 17.47
C ASP A 12 -13.91 -5.04 16.06
N PHE A 13 -14.19 -6.03 15.20
CA PHE A 13 -14.52 -5.82 13.79
C PHE A 13 -16.01 -5.54 13.63
N THR A 14 -16.37 -4.27 13.42
CA THR A 14 -17.69 -3.90 12.89
C THR A 14 -17.52 -3.21 11.53
N PRO A 15 -17.92 -3.86 10.41
CA PRO A 15 -17.92 -3.23 9.10
C PRO A 15 -19.15 -2.33 8.98
N ALA A 16 -19.03 -1.06 9.36
CA ALA A 16 -20.09 -0.07 9.23
C ALA A 16 -19.72 1.01 8.21
N GLY A 17 -19.76 0.66 6.92
CA GLY A 17 -19.64 1.61 5.81
C GLY A 17 -20.35 1.07 4.57
N PRO A 18 -21.07 1.90 3.80
CA PRO A 18 -21.96 1.44 2.73
C PRO A 18 -21.18 0.80 1.56
N PRO A 19 -21.84 -0.02 0.72
CA PRO A 19 -21.21 -0.87 -0.31
C PRO A 19 -20.54 -0.11 -1.48
N ILE A 20 -20.54 1.23 -1.45
CA ILE A 20 -19.93 2.10 -2.46
C ILE A 20 -18.39 2.00 -2.42
N ASP A 21 -17.83 1.69 -1.25
CA ASP A 21 -16.37 1.54 -1.09
C ASP A 21 -15.84 0.23 -1.69
N MET A 22 -16.70 -0.72 -2.07
CA MET A 22 -16.25 -2.01 -2.61
C MET A 22 -15.67 -1.88 -4.03
N LEU A 23 -16.34 -1.11 -4.91
CA LEU A 23 -15.82 -0.81 -6.25
C LEU A 23 -14.60 0.12 -6.21
N ALA A 24 -14.62 1.10 -5.31
CA ALA A 24 -13.48 1.98 -5.06
C ALA A 24 -12.27 1.20 -4.51
N SER A 25 -12.51 0.21 -3.64
CA SER A 25 -11.46 -0.65 -3.10
C SER A 25 -10.87 -1.61 -4.13
N LEU A 26 -11.69 -2.20 -5.02
CA LEU A 26 -11.20 -3.07 -6.09
C LEU A 26 -10.36 -2.31 -7.13
N SER A 27 -10.82 -1.12 -7.54
CA SER A 27 -10.06 -0.26 -8.46
C SER A 27 -8.78 0.26 -7.82
N ALA A 28 -8.81 0.62 -6.53
CA ALA A 28 -7.63 1.00 -5.77
C ALA A 28 -6.63 -0.15 -5.64
N GLU A 29 -7.09 -1.37 -5.33
CA GLU A 29 -6.22 -2.55 -5.18
C GLU A 29 -5.46 -2.83 -6.47
N SER A 30 -6.15 -2.80 -7.62
CA SER A 30 -5.50 -2.96 -8.93
C SER A 30 -4.46 -1.87 -9.23
N ALA A 31 -4.79 -0.61 -8.96
CA ALA A 31 -3.87 0.51 -9.17
C ALA A 31 -2.63 0.41 -8.27
N ILE A 32 -2.81 0.05 -7.01
CA ILE A 32 -1.72 -0.11 -6.04
C ILE A 32 -0.85 -1.32 -6.41
N ILE A 33 -1.44 -2.45 -6.79
CA ILE A 33 -0.69 -3.62 -7.30
C ILE A 33 0.18 -3.20 -8.49
N ASN A 34 -0.40 -2.48 -9.46
CA ASN A 34 0.36 -2.00 -10.61
C ASN A 34 1.51 -1.08 -10.19
N ALA A 35 1.30 -0.17 -9.24
CA ALA A 35 2.36 0.69 -8.74
C ALA A 35 3.48 -0.10 -8.03
N ILE A 36 3.13 -1.14 -7.25
CA ILE A 36 4.11 -2.06 -6.64
C ILE A 36 4.89 -2.79 -7.72
N VAL A 37 4.23 -3.33 -8.74
CA VAL A 37 4.87 -4.04 -9.85
C VAL A 37 5.81 -3.11 -10.61
N GLN A 38 5.39 -1.88 -10.91
CA GLN A 38 6.24 -0.88 -11.55
C GLN A 38 7.44 -0.45 -10.68
N GLY A 39 7.37 -0.56 -9.36
CA GLY A 39 8.48 -0.21 -8.47
C GLY A 39 9.41 -1.37 -8.09
N SER A 40 8.97 -2.61 -8.25
CA SER A 40 9.69 -3.81 -7.80
C SER A 40 9.99 -4.79 -8.93
N GLY A 41 9.40 -4.59 -10.11
CA GLY A 41 9.36 -5.50 -11.25
C GLY A 41 8.33 -6.61 -11.09
N GLY A 42 7.71 -6.75 -9.92
CA GLY A 42 6.68 -7.75 -9.67
C GLY A 42 7.10 -9.20 -9.99
N PRO A 43 6.11 -10.10 -10.11
CA PRO A 43 6.32 -11.52 -10.43
C PRO A 43 7.01 -11.75 -11.78
N ASP A 44 6.65 -10.94 -12.79
CA ASP A 44 7.04 -11.17 -14.18
C ASP A 44 8.31 -10.41 -14.62
N ASN A 45 8.97 -9.70 -13.69
CA ASN A 45 10.12 -8.83 -14.00
C ASN A 45 9.77 -7.69 -14.98
N ALA A 46 8.62 -7.05 -14.76
CA ALA A 46 8.25 -5.84 -15.47
C ALA A 46 9.30 -4.73 -15.33
N GLU A 47 9.35 -3.84 -16.33
CA GLU A 47 10.23 -2.68 -16.31
C GLU A 47 9.91 -1.75 -15.13
N TRP A 48 10.96 -1.20 -14.53
CA TRP A 48 10.80 -0.31 -13.38
C TRP A 48 10.54 1.12 -13.81
N THR A 49 9.64 1.80 -13.10
CA THR A 49 9.40 3.24 -13.25
C THR A 49 9.88 3.97 -12.00
N ASP A 50 10.37 5.19 -12.18
CA ASP A 50 10.81 6.02 -11.05
C ASP A 50 9.66 6.35 -10.08
N ALA A 51 8.45 6.57 -10.62
CA ALA A 51 7.25 6.77 -9.82
C ALA A 51 6.88 5.51 -9.01
N GLY A 52 7.00 4.32 -9.62
CA GLY A 52 6.81 3.04 -8.92
C GLY A 52 7.86 2.83 -7.83
N LEU A 53 9.12 3.14 -8.11
CA LEU A 53 10.20 3.05 -7.12
C LEU A 53 9.95 3.95 -5.92
N ARG A 54 9.51 5.19 -6.13
CA ARG A 54 9.08 6.11 -5.07
C ARG A 54 7.97 5.50 -4.22
N PHE A 55 6.97 4.91 -4.86
CA PHE A 55 5.87 4.25 -4.16
C PHE A 55 6.34 3.06 -3.32
N VAL A 56 7.16 2.16 -3.87
CA VAL A 56 7.69 1.01 -3.13
C VAL A 56 8.57 1.46 -1.96
N ARG A 57 9.39 2.50 -2.13
CA ARG A 57 10.18 3.08 -1.02
C ARG A 57 9.29 3.64 0.07
N HIS A 58 8.24 4.37 -0.27
CA HIS A 58 7.25 4.85 0.69
C HIS A 58 6.60 3.68 1.43
N LEU A 59 6.13 2.67 0.69
CA LEU A 59 5.45 1.50 1.24
C LEU A 59 6.35 0.71 2.20
N LEU A 60 7.64 0.57 1.89
CA LEU A 60 8.62 -0.02 2.81
C LEU A 60 8.89 0.88 4.03
N SER A 61 8.90 2.21 3.88
CA SER A 61 9.14 3.13 5.00
C SER A 61 8.04 3.09 6.08
N ILE A 62 6.80 2.80 5.66
CA ILE A 62 5.64 2.69 6.56
C ILE A 62 5.41 1.24 7.03
N SER A 63 5.99 0.25 6.36
CA SER A 63 5.92 -1.14 6.78
C SER A 63 6.77 -1.40 8.02
N GLY A 64 6.12 -1.78 9.13
CA GLY A 64 6.82 -2.16 10.36
C GLY A 64 7.79 -3.34 10.19
N SER A 65 7.53 -4.24 9.23
CA SER A 65 8.38 -5.38 8.91
C SER A 65 9.67 -4.96 8.19
N ALA A 66 9.58 -4.00 7.26
CA ALA A 66 10.75 -3.45 6.58
C ALA A 66 11.69 -2.70 7.53
N ARG A 67 11.15 -2.05 8.56
CA ARG A 67 11.94 -1.43 9.64
C ARG A 67 12.73 -2.45 10.47
N ARG A 68 12.33 -3.72 10.46
CA ARG A 68 13.04 -4.84 11.11
C ARG A 68 13.97 -5.60 10.13
N GLY A 69 14.21 -5.04 8.95
CA GLY A 69 15.08 -5.64 7.92
C GLY A 69 14.41 -6.71 7.07
N VAL A 70 13.08 -6.90 7.17
CA VAL A 70 12.34 -7.89 6.38
C VAL A 70 11.76 -7.20 5.13
N ILE A 71 12.33 -7.52 3.97
CA ILE A 71 11.84 -7.02 2.68
C ILE A 71 10.82 -8.02 2.11
N PRO A 72 9.60 -7.58 1.75
CA PRO A 72 8.60 -8.43 1.10
C PRO A 72 9.13 -9.04 -0.20
N ASN A 73 8.81 -10.31 -0.46
CA ASN A 73 9.13 -10.93 -1.74
C ASN A 73 8.12 -10.50 -2.82
N PHE A 74 8.46 -9.44 -3.55
CA PHE A 74 7.65 -8.91 -4.65
C PHE A 74 7.53 -9.85 -5.86
N LYS A 75 8.21 -11.00 -5.88
CA LYS A 75 8.00 -12.05 -6.89
C LYS A 75 6.77 -12.91 -6.61
N ASN A 76 6.25 -12.90 -5.39
CA ASN A 76 5.03 -13.62 -5.07
C ASN A 76 3.81 -12.69 -5.25
N VAL A 77 2.91 -13.07 -6.15
CA VAL A 77 1.64 -12.37 -6.43
C VAL A 77 0.81 -12.18 -5.16
N GLU A 78 0.72 -13.21 -4.32
CA GLU A 78 -0.08 -13.17 -3.09
C GLU A 78 0.46 -12.14 -2.10
N ILE A 79 1.79 -12.00 -2.03
CA ILE A 79 2.44 -10.99 -1.18
C ILE A 79 2.16 -9.58 -1.72
N VAL A 80 2.25 -9.39 -3.04
CA VAL A 80 1.96 -8.09 -3.66
C VAL A 80 0.51 -7.67 -3.42
N GLN A 81 -0.43 -8.60 -3.62
CA GLN A 81 -1.85 -8.38 -3.35
C GLN A 81 -2.11 -8.07 -1.87
N GLU A 82 -1.48 -8.82 -0.96
CA GLU A 82 -1.66 -8.59 0.47
C GLU A 82 -1.10 -7.23 0.91
N MET A 83 0.04 -6.83 0.35
CA MET A 83 0.60 -5.50 0.59
C MET A 83 -0.31 -4.38 0.09
N ALA A 84 -0.93 -4.56 -1.08
CA ALA A 84 -1.90 -3.60 -1.59
C ALA A 84 -3.11 -3.46 -0.66
N ARG A 85 -3.69 -4.58 -0.20
CA ARG A 85 -4.79 -4.58 0.76
C ARG A 85 -4.40 -3.95 2.09
N GLN A 86 -3.20 -4.24 2.59
CA GLN A 86 -2.69 -3.62 3.82
C GLN A 86 -2.54 -2.11 3.68
N PHE A 87 -2.00 -1.65 2.55
CA PHE A 87 -1.88 -0.23 2.26
C PHE A 87 -3.26 0.47 2.24
N ILE A 88 -4.25 -0.10 1.54
CA ILE A 88 -5.62 0.43 1.52
C ILE A 88 -6.21 0.55 2.93
N ARG A 89 -6.05 -0.51 3.74
CA ARG A 89 -6.52 -0.51 5.13
C ARG A 89 -5.82 0.55 5.98
N GLN A 90 -4.52 0.74 5.82
CA GLN A 90 -3.75 1.77 6.52
C GLN A 90 -4.18 3.19 6.14
N CYS A 91 -4.55 3.41 4.87
CA CYS A 91 -5.08 4.68 4.40
C CYS A 91 -6.53 4.95 4.85
N GLY A 92 -7.23 3.96 5.40
CA GLY A 92 -8.62 4.09 5.84
C GLY A 92 -9.66 3.93 4.73
N GLY A 93 -9.31 3.33 3.59
CA GLY A 93 -10.23 3.04 2.48
C GLY A 93 -9.63 3.27 1.09
N GLY A 94 -10.30 2.77 0.04
CA GLY A 94 -9.80 2.78 -1.34
C GLY A 94 -9.58 4.19 -1.89
N THR A 95 -10.51 5.10 -1.62
CA THR A 95 -10.45 6.50 -2.09
C THR A 95 -9.24 7.25 -1.54
N LEU A 96 -8.98 7.13 -0.23
CA LEU A 96 -7.84 7.77 0.43
C LEU A 96 -6.52 7.16 -0.04
N ALA A 97 -6.48 5.82 -0.20
CA ALA A 97 -5.31 5.13 -0.72
C ALA A 97 -4.92 5.62 -2.13
N MET A 98 -5.92 5.86 -2.99
CA MET A 98 -5.70 6.42 -4.32
C MET A 98 -5.18 7.86 -4.30
N GLN A 99 -5.67 8.70 -3.39
CA GLN A 99 -5.15 10.07 -3.22
C GLN A 99 -3.70 10.07 -2.77
N VAL A 100 -3.35 9.22 -1.80
CA VAL A 100 -1.97 9.07 -1.32
C VAL A 100 -1.08 8.52 -2.43
N LEU A 101 -1.53 7.51 -3.17
CA LEU A 101 -0.82 6.97 -4.33
C LEU A 101 -0.53 8.06 -5.36
N ALA A 102 -1.54 8.85 -5.75
CA ALA A 102 -1.37 9.94 -6.71
C ALA A 102 -0.38 10.99 -6.20
N SER A 103 -0.43 11.35 -4.92
CA SER A 103 0.51 12.29 -4.29
C SER A 103 1.96 11.79 -4.41
N ILE A 104 2.22 10.52 -4.05
CA ILE A 104 3.56 9.94 -4.05
C ILE A 104 4.10 9.81 -5.48
N MET A 105 3.25 9.40 -6.44
CA MET A 105 3.67 9.20 -7.83
C MET A 105 3.91 10.53 -8.56
N GLN A 106 3.25 11.62 -8.15
CA GLN A 106 3.41 12.95 -8.74
C GLN A 106 4.54 13.78 -8.13
N GLU A 107 5.06 13.39 -6.97
CA GLU A 107 6.06 14.15 -6.21
C GLU A 107 7.36 14.30 -7.00
N ARG A 108 7.52 15.40 -7.74
CA ARG A 108 8.74 15.69 -8.52
C ARG A 108 9.94 15.72 -7.58
N ALA A 109 11.00 15.00 -7.94
CA ALA A 109 12.31 15.20 -7.34
C ALA A 109 12.81 16.58 -7.79
N ASP A 110 12.60 17.58 -6.94
CA ASP A 110 13.26 18.89 -7.04
C ASP A 110 14.75 18.76 -6.65
#